data_AF-A0A922MPI9-F1
#
_entry.id   AF-A0A922MPI9-F1
#
_cell.length_a   1.000
_cell.length_b   1.000
_cell.length_c   1.000
_cell.angle_alpha   90.00
_cell.angle_beta   90.00
_cell.angle_gamma   90.00
#
_symmetry.space_group_name_H-M   'P 1'
#
loop_
_entity.id
_entity.type
_entity.pdbx_description
1 polymer ?
#
loop_
_entity_poly.entity_id
_entity_poly.type
_entity_poly.pdbx_seq_one_letter_code
_entity_poly.pdbx_strand_id
1 'polypeptide(L)' 'MKPIIVPIMLRYLLDKFWNEDVWLPPNTTWADLAPGPDKAVVYTDHTHVFFPIPLAFVFILVRYVIEK' A
#
# COMPACT_ATOMS: atom_id res chain seq x y z
N MET A 1 4.55 -17.08 -4.11
CA MET A 1 3.97 -16.08 -3.19
C MET A 1 2.64 -16.63 -2.68
N LYS A 2 2.51 -16.92 -1.39
CA LYS A 2 1.32 -17.58 -0.83
C LYS A 2 0.13 -16.61 -0.93
N PRO A 3 -1.04 -17.01 -1.47
CA PRO A 3 -2.20 -16.12 -1.45
C PRO A 3 -2.60 -15.96 0.01
N ILE A 4 -2.29 -14.80 0.58
CA ILE A 4 -2.94 -14.35 1.80
C ILE A 4 -4.44 -14.40 1.47
N ILE A 5 -5.22 -15.13 2.25
CA ILE A 5 -6.66 -15.22 2.05
C ILE A 5 -7.25 -13.86 2.45
N VAL A 6 -7.20 -12.93 1.51
CA VAL A 6 -7.85 -11.63 1.60
C VAL A 6 -9.34 -11.88 1.32
N PRO A 7 -10.25 -11.46 2.20
CA PRO A 7 -11.68 -11.57 1.96
C PRO A 7 -12.04 -10.96 0.61
N ILE A 8 -12.95 -11.58 -0.14
CA ILE A 8 -13.36 -11.14 -1.49
C ILE A 8 -13.74 -9.65 -1.51
N MET A 9 -14.44 -9.19 -0.46
CA MET A 9 -14.81 -7.78 -0.30
C MET A 9 -13.62 -6.85 -0.12
N LEU A 10 -12.62 -7.25 0.67
CA LEU A 10 -11.41 -6.45 0.87
C LEU A 10 -10.60 -6.37 -0.43
N ARG A 11 -10.53 -7.47 -1.18
CA ARG A 11 -9.85 -7.48 -2.49
C ARG A 11 -10.51 -6.52 -3.47
N TYR A 12 -11.84 -6.54 -3.57
CA TYR A 12 -12.59 -5.62 -4.43
C TYR A 12 -12.35 -4.15 -4.06
N LEU A 13 -12.35 -3.82 -2.77
CA LEU A 13 -12.07 -2.46 -2.30
C LEU A 13 -10.64 -2.02 -2.63
N LEU A 14 -9.66 -2.90 -2.44
CA LEU A 14 -8.26 -2.61 -2.76
C LEU A 14 -8.05 -2.45 -4.26
N ASP A 15 -8.66 -3.29 -5.09
CA ASP A 15 -8.57 -3.19 -6.55
C ASP A 15 -9.20 -1.87 -7.06
N LYS A 16 -10.31 -1.44 -6.44
CA LYS A 16 -10.92 -0.13 -6.74
C LYS A 16 -10.06 1.04 -6.25
N PHE A 17 -9.48 0.92 -5.06
CA PHE A 17 -8.60 1.94 -4.50
C PHE A 17 -7.35 2.12 -5.36
N TRP A 18 -6.73 1.03 -5.84
CA TRP A 18 -5.54 1.03 -6.69
C TRP A 18 -5.83 1.20 -8.19
N ASN A 19 -7.01 1.72 -8.55
CA ASN A 19 -7.32 2.01 -9.94
C ASN A 19 -6.35 3.06 -10.52
N GLU A 20 -5.73 2.74 -11.66
CA GLU A 20 -4.67 3.56 -12.27
C GLU A 20 -5.17 4.93 -12.71
N ASP A 21 -6.40 5.04 -13.22
CA ASP A 21 -7.00 6.31 -13.66
C ASP A 21 -7.18 7.33 -12.52
N VAL A 22 -7.20 6.86 -11.26
CA VAL A 22 -7.36 7.72 -10.08
C VAL A 22 -6.01 8.32 -9.64
N TRP A 23 -4.93 7.55 -9.76
CA TRP A 23 -3.63 7.90 -9.16
C TRP A 23 -2.56 8.28 -10.17
N LEU A 24 -2.64 7.72 -11.37
CA LEU A 24 -1.57 7.78 -12.35
C LEU A 24 -1.94 8.71 -13.51
N PRO A 25 -0.94 9.37 -14.11
CA PRO A 25 -1.13 10.03 -15.40
C PRO A 25 -1.57 9.03 -16.49
N PRO A 26 -2.19 9.52 -17.59
CA PRO A 26 -2.50 8.67 -18.74
C PRO A 26 -1.27 7.90 -19.23
N ASN A 27 -1.48 6.69 -19.75
CA ASN A 27 -0.44 5.82 -20.31
C ASN A 27 0.64 5.39 -19.28
N THR A 28 0.37 5.49 -17.98
CA THR A 28 1.28 5.05 -16.91
C THR A 28 0.60 3.97 -16.07
N THR A 29 1.31 2.89 -15.77
CA THR A 29 0.80 1.79 -14.93
C THR A 29 1.58 1.65 -13.63
N TRP A 30 1.03 0.93 -12.64
CA TRP A 30 1.77 0.62 -11.41
C TRP A 30 3.01 -0.25 -11.68
N ALA A 31 2.99 -1.06 -12.75
CA ALA A 31 4.14 -1.88 -13.17
C ALA A 31 5.29 -1.03 -13.73
N ASP A 32 4.99 0.15 -14.27
CA ASP A 32 6.01 1.08 -14.74
C ASP A 32 6.81 1.69 -13.58
N LEU A 33 6.13 1.92 -12.46
CA LEU A 33 6.67 2.50 -11.23
C LEU A 33 7.24 1.47 -10.26
N ALA A 34 6.94 0.18 -10.44
CA ALA A 34 7.44 -0.87 -9.57
C ALA A 34 8.98 -0.91 -9.59
N PRO A 35 9.64 -0.97 -8.43
CA PRO A 35 11.10 -1.02 -8.36
C PRO A 35 11.61 -2.31 -9.00
N GLY A 36 12.61 -2.20 -9.88
CA GLY A 36 13.19 -3.32 -10.61
C GLY A 36 14.65 -3.06 -11.00
N PRO A 37 15.46 -4.12 -11.19
CA PRO A 37 16.89 -4.00 -11.52
C PRO A 37 17.15 -3.41 -12.91
N ASP A 38 16.13 -3.43 -13.78
CA ASP A 38 16.11 -2.92 -15.15
C ASP A 38 15.62 -1.46 -15.26
N LYS A 39 15.21 -0.86 -14.14
CA LYS A 39 14.67 0.51 -14.11
C LYS A 39 15.79 1.52 -13.86
N ALA A 40 15.84 2.56 -14.70
CA ALA A 40 16.83 3.64 -14.59
C ALA A 40 16.64 4.51 -13.32
N VAL A 41 15.42 4.54 -12.77
CA VAL A 41 15.06 5.32 -11.58
C VAL A 41 14.40 4.39 -10.57
N VAL A 42 14.89 4.42 -9.32
CA VAL A 42 14.28 3.68 -8.21
C VAL A 42 13.18 4.54 -7.61
N TYR A 43 11.93 4.21 -7.93
CA TYR A 43 10.76 4.83 -7.31
C TYR A 43 10.43 4.18 -5.97
N THR A 44 9.77 4.94 -5.09
CA THR A 44 9.25 4.41 -3.82
C THR A 44 8.13 3.41 -4.12
N ASP A 45 8.17 2.26 -3.44
CA ASP A 45 7.10 1.27 -3.53
C ASP A 45 5.78 1.88 -3.01
N HIS A 46 4.79 1.96 -3.89
CA HIS A 46 3.48 2.54 -3.60
C HIS A 46 2.71 1.76 -2.53
N THR A 47 2.99 0.45 -2.38
CA THR A 47 2.34 -0.40 -1.36
C THR A 47 2.71 0.00 0.07
N HIS A 48 3.80 0.77 0.24
CA HIS A 48 4.24 1.26 1.55
C HIS A 48 3.26 2.25 2.19
N VAL A 49 2.28 2.76 1.45
CA VAL A 49 1.21 3.64 1.98
C VAL A 49 0.42 3.01 3.12
N PHE A 50 0.45 1.67 3.24
CA PHE A 50 -0.24 0.95 4.32
C PHE A 50 0.55 0.85 5.61
N PHE A 51 1.87 1.10 5.64
CA PHE A 51 2.68 1.04 6.87
C PHE A 51 2.28 2.01 7.99
N PRO A 52 1.83 3.24 7.70
CA PRO A 52 1.37 4.16 8.74
C PRO A 52 0.16 3.64 9.53
N ILE A 53 -0.68 2.78 8.94
CA ILE A 53 -1.89 2.26 9.60
C ILE A 53 -1.55 1.39 10.83
N PRO A 54 -0.78 0.28 10.72
CA PRO A 54 -0.36 -0.48 11.90
C PRO A 54 0.48 0.36 12.86
N LEU A 55 1.29 1.29 12.35
CA LEU A 55 2.08 2.18 13.20
C LEU A 55 1.20 3.12 14.04
N ALA A 56 0.10 3.63 13.48
CA ALA A 56 -0.87 4.42 14.23
C ALA A 56 -1.50 3.61 15.38
N PHE A 57 -1.84 2.35 15.15
CA PHE A 57 -2.33 1.47 16.21
C PHE A 57 -1.28 1.24 17.30
N VAL A 58 0.00 1.08 16.94
CA VAL A 58 1.10 0.99 17.91
C VAL A 58 1.19 2.26 18.75
N PHE A 59 1.15 3.45 18.13
CA PHE A 59 1.19 4.71 18.89
C PHE A 59 -0.01 4.89 19.82
N ILE A 60 -1.21 4.53 19.37
CA ILE A 60 -2.43 4.57 20.19
C ILE A 60 -2.30 3.60 21.38
N LEU A 61 -1.77 2.40 21.16
CA LEU A 61 -1.55 1.42 22.23
C LEU A 61 -0.51 1.92 23.25
N VAL A 62 0.63 2.42 22.78
CA VAL A 62 1.69 2.99 23.64
C VAL A 62 1.11 4.11 24.49
N ARG A 63 0.35 5.02 23.88
CA ARG A 63 -0.35 6.09 24.58
C ARG A 63 -1.26 5.54 25.67
N TYR A 64 -2.11 4.57 25.34
CA TYR A 64 -3.05 3.97 26.28
C TYR A 64 -2.36 3.31 27.48
N VAL A 65 -1.23 2.62 27.26
CA VAL A 65 -0.47 1.96 28.33
C VAL A 65 0.22 2.98 29.24
N ILE A 66 0.71 4.10 28.70
CA ILE A 66 1.37 5.16 29.49
C ILE A 66 0.35 6.01 30.25
N GLU A 67 -0.83 6.25 29.69
CA GLU A 67 -1.91 7.03 30.32
C GLU A 67 -2.67 6.27 31.42
N LYS A 68 -2.39 4.96 31.59
CA LYS A 68 -2.97 4.06 32.60
C LYS A 68 -2.06 3.91 33.80
#